data_AF-F7PLZ9-F1
#
_entry.id   AF-F7PLZ9-F1
#
_cell.length_a   1.000
_cell.length_b   1.000
_cell.length_c   1.000
_cell.angle_alpha   90.00
_cell.angle_beta   90.00
_cell.angle_gamma   90.00
#
_symmetry.space_group_name_H-M   'P 1'
#
loop_
_entity.id
_entity.type
_entity.pdbx_description
1 polymer ?
#
loop_
_entity_poly.entity_id
_entity_poly.type
_entity_poly.pdbx_seq_one_letter_code
_entity_poly.pdbx_strand_id
1 'polypeptide(L)' 'MDTDLLRDLAPHYVVMVVLAYATITVANNVVGSLNFWVELAVIIVVFFGYRVAIVRTGYGPEIWE' A
#
# COMPACT_ATOMS: atom_id res chain seq x y z
N MET A 1 -1.35 7.25 24.17
CA MET A 1 -1.21 6.83 22.78
C MET A 1 -1.39 5.33 22.80
N ASP A 2 -2.52 4.85 22.29
CA ASP A 2 -2.90 3.43 22.39
C ASP A 2 -1.94 2.59 21.57
N THR A 3 -0.97 1.97 22.26
CA THR A 3 0.07 1.13 21.65
C THR A 3 -0.52 -0.01 20.84
N ASP A 4 -1.73 -0.46 21.19
CA ASP A 4 -2.45 -1.52 20.50
C ASP A 4 -2.92 -1.05 19.12
N LEU A 5 -3.38 0.22 19.00
CA LEU A 5 -3.74 0.83 17.71
C LEU A 5 -2.52 0.93 16.77
N LEU A 6 -1.37 1.32 17.31
CA LEU A 6 -0.13 1.36 16.53
C LEU A 6 0.34 -0.03 16.10
N ARG A 7 0.19 -1.01 16.97
CA ARG A 7 0.57 -2.40 16.69
C ARG A 7 -0.33 -3.01 15.60
N ASP A 8 -1.58 -2.61 15.54
CA ASP A 8 -2.52 -3.06 14.51
C ASP A 8 -2.26 -2.37 13.17
N LEU A 9 -2.00 -1.06 13.17
CA LEU A 9 -1.73 -0.30 11.94
C LEU A 9 -0.36 -0.59 11.32
N ALA A 10 0.70 -0.64 12.13
CA ALA A 10 2.07 -0.65 11.63
C ALA A 10 2.36 -1.79 10.63
N PRO A 11 1.93 -3.04 10.86
CA PRO A 11 2.09 -4.13 9.89
C PRO A 11 1.46 -3.80 8.54
N HIS A 12 0.26 -3.22 8.50
CA HIS A 12 -0.39 -2.88 7.23
C HIS A 12 0.35 -1.77 6.48
N TYR A 13 0.89 -0.77 7.17
CA TYR A 13 1.72 0.26 6.53
C TYR A 13 3.03 -0.32 5.98
N VAL A 14 3.66 -1.23 6.71
CA VAL A 14 4.84 -1.95 6.20
C VAL A 14 4.49 -2.73 4.94
N VAL A 15 3.38 -3.45 4.93
CA VAL A 15 2.91 -4.19 3.74
C VAL A 15 2.63 -3.24 2.57
N MET A 16 1.97 -2.10 2.80
CA MET A 16 1.72 -1.11 1.74
C MET A 16 3.01 -0.58 1.12
N VAL A 17 4.03 -0.27 1.95
CA VAL A 17 5.33 0.19 1.45
C VAL A 17 6.03 -0.90 0.65
N VAL A 18 6.05 -2.13 1.15
CA VAL A 18 6.64 -3.27 0.45
C VAL A 18 5.93 -3.52 -0.88
N LEU A 19 4.59 -3.45 -0.90
CA LEU A 19 3.78 -3.67 -2.08
C LEU A 19 3.99 -2.55 -3.11
N ALA A 20 4.07 -1.29 -2.67
CA ALA A 20 4.36 -0.16 -3.53
C ALA A 20 5.75 -0.29 -4.17
N TYR A 21 6.78 -0.59 -3.36
CA TYR A 21 8.13 -0.82 -3.84
C TYR A 21 8.17 -1.98 -4.85
N ALA A 22 7.62 -3.14 -4.50
CA ALA A 22 7.57 -4.30 -5.38
C ALA A 22 6.85 -3.98 -6.70
N THR A 23 5.73 -3.26 -6.64
CA THR A 23 4.98 -2.88 -7.85
C THR A 23 5.79 -1.94 -8.74
N ILE A 24 6.45 -0.93 -8.18
CA ILE A 24 7.32 -0.02 -8.94
C ILE A 24 8.52 -0.75 -9.52
N THR A 25 9.17 -1.65 -8.76
CA THR A 25 10.29 -2.46 -9.23
C THR A 25 9.86 -3.35 -10.39
N VAL A 26 8.74 -4.06 -10.26
CA VAL A 26 8.22 -4.91 -11.35
C VAL A 26 7.87 -4.06 -12.57
N ALA A 27 7.18 -2.94 -12.38
CA ALA A 27 6.81 -2.06 -13.48
C ALA A 27 8.06 -1.52 -14.22
N ASN A 28 9.06 -1.01 -13.48
CA ASN A 28 10.31 -0.55 -14.08
C ASN A 28 11.07 -1.66 -14.84
N ASN A 29 11.03 -2.91 -14.36
CA ASN A 29 11.66 -4.03 -15.06
C ASN A 29 10.90 -4.46 -16.33
N VAL A 30 9.59 -4.26 -16.39
CA VAL A 30 8.74 -4.73 -17.51
C VAL A 30 8.63 -3.68 -18.62
N VAL A 31 8.38 -2.41 -18.26
CA VAL A 31 8.19 -1.31 -19.24
C VAL A 31 9.40 -0.39 -19.38
N GLY A 32 10.47 -0.63 -18.61
CA GLY A 32 11.63 0.25 -18.55
C GLY A 32 11.44 1.40 -17.55
N SER A 33 12.35 2.38 -17.56
CA SER A 33 12.36 3.48 -16.60
C SER A 33 11.06 4.27 -16.63
N LEU A 34 10.31 4.24 -15.53
CA LEU A 34 9.11 5.03 -15.35
C LEU A 34 9.48 6.49 -15.06
N ASN A 35 8.63 7.41 -15.51
CA ASN A 35 8.73 8.80 -15.07
C ASN A 35 8.07 8.97 -13.69
N PHE A 36 8.44 10.04 -13.00
CA PHE A 36 7.96 10.34 -11.65
C PHE A 36 6.42 10.34 -11.52
N TRP A 37 5.71 10.89 -12.50
CA TRP A 37 4.24 10.97 -12.45
C TRP A 37 3.57 9.60 -12.53
N VAL A 38 4.14 8.68 -13.31
CA VAL A 38 3.66 7.31 -13.38
C VAL A 38 3.93 6.56 -12.08
N GLU A 39 5.12 6.71 -11.50
CA GLU A 39 5.43 6.10 -10.20
C GLU A 39 4.51 6.61 -9.09
N LEU A 40 4.24 7.92 -9.06
CA LEU A 40 3.29 8.53 -8.13
C LEU A 40 1.88 7.94 -8.31
N ALA A 41 1.41 7.82 -9.56
CA ALA A 41 0.10 7.23 -9.85
C ALA A 41 0.03 5.77 -9.38
N VAL A 42 1.09 4.98 -9.59
CA VAL A 42 1.19 3.60 -9.11
C VAL A 42 1.12 3.53 -7.59
N ILE A 43 1.85 4.39 -6.88
CA ILE A 43 1.81 4.46 -5.41
C ILE A 43 0.40 4.76 -4.92
N ILE A 44 -0.27 5.76 -5.52
CA ILE A 44 -1.65 6.12 -5.17
C ILE A 44 -2.57 4.91 -5.37
N VAL A 45 -2.52 4.27 -6.54
CA VAL A 45 -3.34 3.08 -6.84
C VAL A 45 -3.08 1.96 -5.85
N VAL A 46 -1.82 1.70 -5.50
CA VAL A 46 -1.45 0.66 -4.52
C VAL A 46 -2.03 0.98 -3.13
N PHE A 47 -1.86 2.21 -2.64
CA PHE A 47 -2.32 2.60 -1.31
C PHE A 47 -3.84 2.51 -1.18
N PHE A 48 -4.58 3.11 -2.12
CA PHE A 48 -6.04 3.06 -2.10
C PHE A 48 -6.57 1.66 -2.41
N GLY A 49 -5.95 0.97 -3.37
CA GLY A 49 -6.32 -0.39 -3.74
C GLY A 49 -6.13 -1.38 -2.61
N TYR A 50 -5.01 -1.30 -1.88
CA TYR A 50 -4.74 -2.16 -0.73
C TYR A 50 -5.77 -1.92 0.39
N ARG A 51 -6.06 -0.67 0.74
CA ARG A 51 -7.07 -0.35 1.76
C ARG A 51 -8.43 -0.93 1.37
N VAL A 52 -8.89 -0.69 0.15
CA VAL A 52 -10.18 -1.21 -0.35
C VAL A 52 -10.19 -2.74 -0.34
N ALA A 53 -9.09 -3.39 -0.74
CA ALA A 53 -8.99 -4.84 -0.74
C ALA A 53 -9.09 -5.41 0.67
N ILE A 54 -8.35 -4.87 1.63
CA ILE A 54 -8.30 -5.36 3.02
C ILE A 54 -9.64 -5.12 3.73
N VAL A 55 -10.23 -3.93 3.63
CA VAL A 55 -11.54 -3.64 4.25
C VAL A 55 -12.62 -4.61 3.75
N ARG A 56 -12.61 -4.96 2.45
CA ARG A 56 -13.53 -5.96 1.88
C ARG A 56 -13.33 -7.38 2.42
N THR A 57 -12.14 -7.71 2.94
CA THR A 57 -11.87 -9.01 3.55
C THR A 57 -12.34 -9.11 5.01
N GLY A 58 -12.72 -7.99 5.64
CA GLY A 58 -13.10 -7.95 7.05
C GLY A 58 -11.93 -7.99 8.04
N TYR A 59 -10.69 -7.96 7.56
CA TYR A 59 -9.46 -7.87 8.37
C TYR A 59 -8.86 -6.46 8.35
N GLY A 60 -9.64 -5.45 8.00
CA GLY A 60 -9.19 -4.06 8.06
C GLY A 60 -9.10 -3.57 9.50
N PRO A 61 -8.10 -2.74 9.81
CA PRO A 61 -8.12 -1.97 11.05
C PRO A 61 -9.42 -1.17 11.14
N GLU A 62 -10.00 -1.10 12.35
CA GLU A 62 -11.28 -0.42 12.61
C GLU A 62 -11.27 1.05 12.15
N ILE A 63 -10.09 1.69 12.13
CA ILE A 63 -9.93 3.08 11.68
C ILE A 63 -10.15 3.26 10.17
N TRP A 64 -10.13 2.17 9.39
CA TRP A 64 -10.28 2.18 7.94
C TRP A 64 -11.69 1.92 7.44
N GLU A 65 -12.62 1.61 8.34
CA GLU A 65 -14.06 1.63 8.05
C GLU A 65 -14.58 3.08 7.92
#